data_AF-A0A2M7IHG2-F1
#
_entry.id   AF-A0A2M7IHG2-F1
#
_cell.length_a   1.000
_cell.length_b   1.000
_cell.length_c   1.000
_cell.angle_alpha   90.00
_cell.angle_beta   90.00
_cell.angle_gamma   90.00
#
_symmetry.space_group_name_H-M   'P 1'
#
loop_
_entity.id
_entity.type
_entity.pdbx_description
1 polymer ?
#
loop_
_entity_poly.entity_id
_entity_poly.type
_entity_poly.pdbx_seq_one_letter_code
_entity_poly.pdbx_strand_id
1 'polypeptide(L)'
;MFKKFRQKFIFAWLGVLLIGVILVWTAVFAKAGSANLKVIFFDIGQGKAVFIEEPGGSQILIDGGPDGSVVEKLSSAMPYFDKNI
;
A
#
# COMPACT_ATOMS: atom_id res chain seq x y z
N MET A 1 -29.82 -2.66 -36.39
CA MET A 1 -29.26 -3.71 -35.50
C MET A 1 -27.86 -3.36 -34.97
N PHE A 2 -26.92 -2.93 -35.82
CA PHE A 2 -25.51 -2.66 -35.45
C PHE A 2 -25.26 -1.52 -34.43
N LYS A 3 -26.08 -0.47 -34.38
CA LYS A 3 -25.91 0.65 -33.42
C LYS A 3 -26.05 0.22 -31.95
N LYS A 4 -27.01 -0.66 -31.63
CA LYS A 4 -27.22 -1.17 -30.26
C LYS A 4 -26.05 -2.03 -29.78
N PHE A 5 -25.45 -2.80 -30.70
CA PHE A 5 -24.27 -3.61 -30.41
C PHE A 5 -23.06 -2.73 -30.09
N ARG A 6 -22.81 -1.70 -30.91
CA ARG A 6 -21.75 -0.71 -30.67
C ARG A 6 -21.89 0.02 -29.31
N GLN A 7 -23.12 0.38 -28.92
CA GLN A 7 -23.39 1.03 -27.63
C GLN A 7 -23.06 0.13 -26.44
N LYS A 8 -23.41 -1.16 -26.48
CA LYS A 8 -23.07 -2.10 -25.40
C LYS A 8 -21.56 -2.24 -25.20
N PHE A 9 -20.80 -2.29 -26.31
CA PHE A 9 -19.34 -2.30 -26.25
C PHE A 9 -18.78 -1.01 -25.64
N ILE A 10 -19.32 0.15 -26.00
CA ILE A 10 -18.91 1.44 -25.41
C ILE A 10 -19.15 1.43 -23.90
N PHE A 11 -20.31 0.98 -23.42
CA PHE A 11 -20.57 0.91 -21.99
C PHE A 11 -19.67 -0.10 -21.25
N ALA A 12 -19.36 -1.25 -21.87
CA ALA A 12 -18.41 -2.19 -21.31
C ALA A 12 -17.02 -1.57 -21.17
N TRP A 13 -16.54 -0.89 -22.21
CA TRP A 13 -15.27 -0.16 -22.17
C TRP A 13 -15.24 0.95 -21.14
N LEU A 14 -16.32 1.73 -21.01
CA LEU A 14 -16.45 2.75 -19.96
C LEU A 14 -16.40 2.12 -18.57
N GLY A 15 -17.01 0.95 -18.37
CA GLY A 15 -16.92 0.20 -17.11
C GLY A 15 -15.49 -0.24 -16.78
N VAL A 16 -14.76 -0.78 -17.75
CA VAL A 16 -13.35 -1.15 -17.59
C VAL A 16 -12.49 0.08 -17.24
N LEU A 17 -12.70 1.20 -17.94
CA LEU A 17 -12.00 2.45 -17.65
C LEU A 17 -12.32 2.97 -16.26
N LEU A 18 -13.59 2.92 -15.83
CA LEU A 18 -13.99 3.33 -14.49
C LEU A 18 -13.30 2.50 -13.41
N ILE A 19 -13.27 1.16 -13.59
CA ILE A 19 -12.54 0.27 -12.68
C ILE A 19 -11.05 0.64 -12.65
N GLY A 20 -10.44 0.87 -13.82
CA GLY A 20 -9.04 1.31 -13.91
C GLY A 20 -8.78 2.60 -13.15
N VAL A 21 -9.65 3.60 -13.30
CA VAL A 21 -9.56 4.88 -12.57
C VAL A 21 -9.65 4.65 -11.06
N ILE A 22 -10.61 3.84 -10.60
CA ILE A 22 -10.77 3.51 -9.18
C ILE A 22 -9.51 2.82 -8.65
N LEU A 23 -8.96 1.85 -9.36
CA LEU A 23 -7.75 1.12 -8.95
C LEU A 23 -6.52 2.04 -8.90
N VAL A 24 -6.33 2.92 -9.89
CA VAL A 24 -5.22 3.88 -9.92
C VAL A 24 -5.30 4.83 -8.73
N TRP A 25 -6.47 5.44 -8.48
CA TRP A 25 -6.61 6.36 -7.36
C TRP A 25 -6.49 5.65 -6.00
N THR A 26 -6.99 4.42 -5.88
CA THR A 26 -6.79 3.61 -4.67
C THR A 26 -5.30 3.39 -4.40
N ALA A 27 -4.50 3.07 -5.44
CA ALA A 27 -3.06 2.92 -5.30
C ALA A 27 -2.35 4.24 -4.94
N VAL A 28 -2.78 5.36 -5.53
CA VAL A 28 -2.23 6.70 -5.22
C VAL A 28 -2.47 7.06 -3.76
N PHE A 29 -3.70 6.89 -3.25
CA PHE A 29 -4.01 7.21 -1.85
C PHE A 29 -3.40 6.23 -0.87
N ALA A 30 -3.24 4.96 -1.24
CA ALA A 30 -2.59 3.99 -0.38
C ALA A 30 -1.06 4.18 -0.29
N LYS A 31 -0.45 4.89 -1.26
CA LYS A 31 0.95 5.35 -1.19
C LYS A 31 1.10 6.71 -0.49
N ALA A 32 0.05 7.54 -0.47
CA ALA A 32 0.06 8.77 0.30
C ALA A 32 0.17 8.40 1.79
N GLY A 33 1.40 8.46 2.32
CA GLY A 33 1.69 8.13 3.70
C GLY A 33 0.87 8.96 4.68
N SER A 34 0.93 8.60 5.95
CA SER A 34 0.28 9.38 7.01
C SER A 34 0.80 10.82 6.98
N ALA A 35 -0.09 11.82 7.06
CA ALA A 35 0.30 13.22 7.25
C ALA A 35 1.03 13.47 8.59
N ASN A 36 1.06 12.45 9.46
CA ASN A 36 1.69 12.47 10.77
C ASN A 36 2.85 11.47 10.83
N LEU A 37 3.84 11.79 11.66
CA LEU A 37 4.89 10.85 12.04
C LEU A 37 4.26 9.63 12.71
N LYS A 38 4.56 8.44 12.19
CA LYS A 38 4.12 7.17 12.73
C LYS A 38 5.33 6.44 13.30
N VAL A 39 5.25 6.06 14.57
CA VAL A 39 6.30 5.30 15.25
C VAL A 39 5.66 4.03 15.80
N ILE A 40 6.18 2.87 15.41
CA ILE A 40 5.67 1.56 15.81
C ILE A 40 6.80 0.78 16.48
N PHE A 41 6.55 0.29 17.69
CA PHE A 41 7.44 -0.62 18.39
C PHE A 41 6.95 -2.05 18.17
N PHE A 42 7.72 -2.84 17.44
CA PHE A 42 7.43 -4.24 17.21
C PHE A 42 8.01 -5.11 18.32
N ASP A 43 7.17 -6.02 18.79
CA ASP A 43 7.61 -7.17 19.56
C ASP A 43 7.90 -8.32 18.61
N ILE A 44 9.19 -8.68 18.47
CA ILE A 44 9.68 -9.74 17.59
C ILE A 44 10.28 -10.90 18.39
N GLY A 45 9.80 -11.11 19.62
CA GLY A 45 10.20 -12.23 20.46
C GLY A 45 11.40 -11.91 21.33
N GLN A 46 12.62 -12.26 20.86
CA GLN A 46 13.85 -12.07 21.65
C GLN A 46 14.33 -10.61 21.70
N GLY A 47 13.79 -9.73 20.84
CA GLY A 47 14.19 -8.32 20.72
C GLY A 47 13.02 -7.39 20.42
N LYS A 48 13.34 -6.11 20.20
CA LYS A 48 12.39 -5.08 19.78
C LYS A 48 12.88 -4.46 18.47
N ALA A 49 11.95 -4.16 17.58
CA ALA A 49 12.23 -3.38 16.39
C ALA A 49 11.41 -2.10 16.43
N VAL A 50 11.94 -1.01 15.87
CA VAL A 50 11.21 0.26 15.77
C VAL A 50 11.09 0.64 14.30
N PHE A 51 9.86 0.80 13.86
CA PHE A 51 9.55 1.32 12.54
C PHE A 51 9.08 2.77 12.65
N ILE A 52 9.68 3.66 11.88
CA ILE A 52 9.34 5.07 11.80
C ILE A 52 8.95 5.38 10.35
N GLU A 53 7.80 5.99 10.16
CA GLU A 53 7.34 6.53 8.89
C GLU A 53 7.09 8.03 9.06
N GLU A 54 7.88 8.84 8.36
CA GLU A 54 7.76 10.30 8.38
C GLU A 54 6.55 10.79 7.58
N PRO A 55 6.04 12.01 7.85
CA PRO A 55 4.98 12.63 7.03
C PRO A 55 5.28 12.72 5.53
N GLY A 56 6.55 12.63 5.12
CA GLY A 56 7.00 12.59 3.73
C GLY A 56 7.06 11.19 3.10
N GLY A 57 6.74 10.14 3.84
CA GLY A 57 6.80 8.75 3.40
C GLY A 57 8.18 8.11 3.49
N SER A 58 9.19 8.81 4.03
CA SER A 58 10.48 8.20 4.40
C SER A 58 10.26 7.17 5.49
N GLN A 59 10.83 5.98 5.32
CA GLN A 59 10.69 4.86 6.25
C GLN A 59 12.05 4.53 6.85
N ILE A 60 12.07 4.25 8.16
CA ILE A 60 13.29 3.91 8.90
C ILE A 60 12.97 2.70 9.77
N LEU A 61 13.78 1.65 9.66
CA LEU A 61 13.77 0.52 10.56
C LEU A 61 15.00 0.58 11.47
N ILE A 62 14.77 0.63 12.79
CA ILE A 62 15.82 0.61 13.81
C ILE A 62 15.71 -0.73 14.54
N ASP A 63 16.81 -1.48 14.52
CA ASP A 63 16.91 -2.84 15.06
C ASP A 63 15.94 -3.82 14.35
N GLY A 64 16.48 -4.77 13.59
CA GLY A 64 15.67 -5.76 12.86
C GLY A 64 15.45 -7.06 13.66
N GLY A 65 16.07 -7.17 14.84
CA GLY A 65 16.21 -8.43 15.55
C GLY A 65 17.12 -9.44 14.82
N PRO A 66 17.25 -10.65 15.39
CA PRO A 66 18.20 -11.66 14.93
C PRO A 66 17.73 -12.45 13.71
N ASP A 67 16.47 -12.35 13.31
CA ASP A 67 15.87 -13.14 12.24
C ASP A 67 14.86 -12.32 11.40
N GLY A 68 14.19 -13.00 10.45
CA GLY A 68 13.24 -12.37 9.54
C GLY A 68 11.86 -12.05 10.14
N SER A 69 11.63 -12.27 11.43
CA SER A 69 10.33 -12.03 12.07
C SER A 69 9.83 -10.58 11.95
N VAL A 70 10.76 -9.62 11.85
CA VAL A 70 10.42 -8.20 11.60
C VAL A 70 9.72 -7.97 10.27
N VAL A 71 9.98 -8.80 9.25
CA VAL A 71 9.35 -8.68 7.92
C VAL A 71 7.85 -8.95 8.01
N GLU A 72 7.44 -9.92 8.82
CA GLU A 72 6.03 -10.20 9.06
C GLU A 72 5.34 -8.99 9.73
N LYS A 73 6.01 -8.36 10.70
CA LYS A 73 5.50 -7.14 11.36
C LYS A 73 5.42 -5.96 10.40
N LEU A 74 6.44 -5.76 9.58
CA LEU A 74 6.43 -4.72 8.54
C LEU A 74 5.29 -4.91 7.54
N SER A 75 5.02 -6.15 7.12
CA SER A 75 3.89 -6.46 6.22
C SER A 75 2.53 -6.07 6.80
N SER A 76 2.40 -6.05 8.13
CA SER A 76 1.18 -5.60 8.82
C SER A 76 1.11 -4.09 9.02
N ALA A 77 2.25 -3.39 8.97
CA ALA A 77 2.38 -1.97 9.22
C ALA A 77 2.45 -1.11 7.95
N MET A 78 2.89 -1.69 6.84
CA MET A 78 3.11 -1.05 5.55
C MET A 78 2.00 -1.41 4.55
N PRO A 79 1.78 -0.58 3.51
CA PRO A 79 0.93 -0.97 2.40
C PRO A 79 1.41 -2.28 1.76
N TYR A 80 0.47 -3.17 1.40
CA TYR A 80 0.78 -4.51 0.86
C TYR A 80 1.74 -4.51 -0.34
N PHE A 81 1.68 -3.46 -1.16
CA PHE A 81 2.49 -3.32 -2.37
C PHE A 81 3.81 -2.58 -2.12
N ASP A 82 4.06 -2.10 -0.91
CA ASP A 82 5.32 -1.49 -0.53
C ASP A 82 6.37 -2.55 -0.22
N LYS A 83 7.57 -2.37 -0.78
CA LYS A 83 8.70 -3.29 -0.67
C LYS A 83 10.01 -2.56 -0.43
N ASN A 84 9.96 -1.27 -0.08
CA ASN A 84 11.14 -0.44 0.12
C ASN A 84 11.15 0.08 1.55
N ILE A 85 12.32 0.01 2.18
CA ILE A 85 12.69 0.64 3.45
C ILE A 85 14.12 1.13 3.28
#